data_AF-A0A932D3Q6-F1
#
_entry.id   AF-A0A932D3Q6-F1
#
_cell.length_a   1.000
_cell.length_b   1.000
_cell.length_c   1.000
_cell.angle_alpha   90.00
_cell.angle_beta   90.00
_cell.angle_gamma   90.00
#
_symmetry.space_group_name_H-M   'P 1'
#
loop_
_entity.id
_entity.type
_entity.pdbx_description
1 polymer ?
#
loop_
_entity_poly.entity_id
_entity_poly.type
_entity_poly.pdbx_seq_one_letter_code
_entity_poly.pdbx_strand_id
1 'polypeptide(L)'
;MRGGARAAVLLALCAGCSDLDDFSTRQDEVWRGPIVEASFVRRGFGDLPTMDLAPLDLSNATSGPGRVTTSDGTFADAALLPIAALPHDALSDLSFGTGRLKSYLFLVEVSAGPRSGEMALAVLSLLEDDSVELRIILGTGLDPGSDDLYGIFRLTRQKRG
;
A
#
# COMPACT_ATOMS: atom_id res chain seq x y z
N MET A 1 -56.51 28.11 -1.06
CA MET A 1 -55.95 27.06 -0.17
C MET A 1 -55.12 26.15 -1.06
N ARG A 2 -53.81 26.37 -1.14
CA ARG A 2 -52.73 25.63 -0.44
C ARG A 2 -52.50 24.20 -0.98
N GLY A 3 -51.28 23.97 -1.44
CA GLY A 3 -50.64 22.65 -1.59
C GLY A 3 -50.32 22.36 -3.06
N GLY A 4 -49.08 22.29 -3.51
CA GLY A 4 -47.79 22.21 -2.83
C GLY A 4 -46.88 21.42 -3.75
N ALA A 5 -45.91 22.10 -4.36
CA ALA A 5 -44.93 21.49 -5.26
C ALA A 5 -44.14 20.41 -4.50
N ARG A 6 -44.17 19.17 -4.99
CA ARG A 6 -43.31 18.08 -4.56
C ARG A 6 -42.89 17.26 -5.78
N ALA A 7 -41.91 17.76 -6.52
CA ALA A 7 -41.07 16.93 -7.36
C ALA A 7 -39.70 16.90 -6.67
N ALA A 8 -39.49 15.85 -5.87
CA ALA A 8 -38.28 15.63 -5.10
C ALA A 8 -37.11 15.34 -6.06
N VAL A 9 -36.03 16.10 -5.88
CA VAL A 9 -34.74 15.93 -6.54
C VAL A 9 -34.15 14.57 -6.14
N LEU A 10 -34.06 13.66 -7.09
CA LEU A 10 -33.44 12.33 -6.99
C LEU A 10 -32.16 12.31 -7.85
N LEU A 11 -31.20 13.18 -7.52
CA LEU A 11 -29.94 13.33 -8.26
C LEU A 11 -28.79 13.66 -7.30
N ALA A 12 -28.30 12.67 -6.54
CA ALA A 12 -27.03 12.79 -5.80
C ALA A 12 -26.47 11.46 -5.24
N LEU A 13 -26.70 10.30 -5.87
CA LEU A 13 -26.24 9.00 -5.31
C LEU A 13 -25.09 8.32 -6.10
N CYS A 14 -24.50 8.97 -7.11
CA CYS A 14 -23.46 8.36 -7.94
C CYS A 14 -22.02 8.87 -7.69
N ALA A 15 -21.79 9.72 -6.68
CA ALA A 15 -20.48 10.32 -6.42
C ALA A 15 -19.61 9.55 -5.41
N GLY A 16 -20.00 8.34 -5.01
CA GLY A 16 -19.32 7.58 -3.94
C GLY A 16 -18.64 6.28 -4.39
N CYS A 17 -18.57 5.99 -5.69
CA CYS A 17 -18.03 4.73 -6.21
C CYS A 17 -16.65 4.88 -6.88
N SER A 18 -15.96 6.02 -6.77
CA SER A 18 -14.77 6.31 -7.57
C SER A 18 -13.51 6.76 -6.81
N ASP A 19 -13.54 6.93 -5.48
CA ASP A 19 -12.40 7.56 -4.78
C ASP A 19 -11.16 6.66 -4.63
N LEU A 20 -11.30 5.33 -4.65
CA LEU A 20 -10.15 4.44 -4.45
C LEU A 20 -9.35 4.23 -5.74
N ASP A 21 -9.99 4.31 -6.90
CA ASP A 21 -9.32 4.18 -8.19
C ASP A 21 -8.35 5.33 -8.45
N ASP A 22 -8.59 6.50 -7.82
CA ASP A 22 -7.70 7.65 -7.87
C ASP A 22 -6.31 7.33 -7.33
N PHE A 23 -6.15 6.32 -6.47
CA PHE A 23 -4.83 5.90 -5.98
C PHE A 23 -4.04 5.07 -7.01
N SER A 24 -4.65 4.60 -8.08
CA SER A 24 -3.94 3.92 -9.18
C SER A 24 -2.98 4.88 -9.90
N THR A 25 -1.86 4.38 -10.41
CA THR A 25 -0.86 5.18 -11.13
C THR A 25 -1.12 5.17 -12.64
N ARG A 26 -0.96 6.31 -13.31
CA ARG A 26 -0.84 6.35 -14.78
C ARG A 26 0.55 5.85 -15.24
N GLN A 27 0.72 5.67 -16.55
CA GLN A 27 1.98 5.16 -17.13
C GLN A 27 3.21 6.01 -16.79
N ASP A 28 3.02 7.32 -16.63
CA ASP A 28 4.06 8.31 -16.31
C ASP A 28 4.09 8.68 -14.82
N GLU A 29 3.48 7.87 -13.95
CA GLU A 29 3.41 8.12 -12.51
C GLU A 29 4.05 7.00 -11.70
N VAL A 30 4.53 7.38 -10.52
CA VAL A 30 5.08 6.48 -9.51
C VAL A 30 4.71 6.99 -8.13
N TRP A 31 4.39 6.07 -7.22
CA TRP A 31 4.37 6.37 -5.79
C TRP A 31 5.80 6.24 -5.27
N ARG A 32 6.38 7.33 -4.78
CA ARG A 32 7.77 7.35 -4.30
C ARG A 32 7.88 8.03 -2.94
N GLY A 33 8.73 7.49 -2.06
CA GLY A 33 9.02 8.14 -0.79
C GLY A 33 10.05 7.40 0.07
N PRO A 34 10.57 8.05 1.12
CA PRO A 34 11.55 7.47 2.02
C PRO A 34 10.89 6.50 3.02
N ILE A 35 11.71 5.61 3.58
CA ILE A 35 11.37 4.93 4.83
C ILE A 35 11.19 5.96 5.95
N VAL A 36 10.22 5.74 6.83
CA VAL A 36 9.98 6.58 8.00
C VAL A 36 11.17 6.48 8.95
N GLU A 37 11.76 7.63 9.27
CA GLU A 37 12.92 7.74 10.15
C GLU A 37 12.51 7.68 11.62
N ALA A 38 12.31 6.46 12.13
CA ALA A 38 12.26 6.20 13.56
C ALA A 38 12.91 4.85 13.88
N SER A 39 13.80 4.83 14.88
CA SER A 39 14.68 3.69 15.18
C SER A 39 13.95 2.42 15.61
N PHE A 40 12.72 2.54 16.11
CA PHE A 40 11.86 1.40 16.47
C PHE A 40 11.01 0.87 15.29
N VAL A 41 10.99 1.58 14.15
CA VAL A 41 10.22 1.20 12.94
C VAL A 41 11.07 0.84 11.73
N ARG A 42 12.39 0.69 11.89
CA ARG A 42 13.30 0.27 10.82
C ARG A 42 14.22 -0.85 11.25
N ARG A 43 14.13 -2.00 10.58
CA ARG A 43 15.05 -3.14 10.72
C ARG A 43 15.30 -3.80 9.36
N GLY A 44 16.56 -4.19 9.14
CA GLY A 44 17.02 -4.92 7.97
C GLY A 44 17.06 -4.15 6.63
N PHE A 45 16.69 -2.86 6.63
CA PHE A 45 16.84 -1.95 5.50
C PHE A 45 18.15 -1.17 5.60
N GLY A 46 18.68 -0.72 4.44
CA GLY A 46 19.84 0.16 4.37
C GLY A 46 19.63 1.54 5.01
N ASP A 47 20.61 2.43 4.84
CA ASP A 47 20.52 3.80 5.36
C ASP A 47 19.47 4.61 4.59
N LEU A 48 18.28 4.71 5.19
CA LEU A 48 17.15 5.53 4.73
C LEU A 48 16.76 5.29 3.25
N PRO A 49 16.49 4.04 2.83
CA PRO A 49 16.10 3.79 1.47
C PRO A 49 14.80 4.51 1.11
N THR A 50 14.70 4.83 -0.17
CA THR A 50 13.44 5.21 -0.80
C THR A 50 12.81 3.98 -1.45
N MET A 51 11.49 3.99 -1.58
CA MET A 51 10.72 2.97 -2.27
C MET A 51 9.92 3.61 -3.40
N ASP A 52 9.89 2.90 -4.51
CA ASP A 52 9.00 3.12 -5.64
C ASP A 52 7.92 2.04 -5.66
N LEU A 53 6.69 2.44 -5.93
CA LEU A 53 5.56 1.56 -6.24
C LEU A 53 4.95 1.98 -7.58
N ALA A 54 5.20 1.19 -8.62
CA ALA A 54 4.65 1.40 -9.97
C ALA A 54 4.78 0.15 -10.86
N PRO A 55 3.78 -0.18 -11.68
CA PRO A 55 2.44 0.42 -11.67
C PRO A 55 1.69 0.07 -10.38
N LEU A 56 0.63 0.82 -10.07
CA LEU A 56 -0.40 0.44 -9.10
C LEU A 56 -1.76 0.49 -9.80
N ASP A 57 -2.46 -0.64 -9.84
CA ASP A 57 -3.82 -0.81 -10.37
C ASP A 57 -4.71 -1.46 -9.31
N LEU A 58 -5.54 -0.65 -8.66
CA LEU A 58 -6.42 -1.10 -7.59
C LEU A 58 -7.72 -1.70 -8.11
N SER A 59 -8.10 -1.43 -9.36
CA SER A 59 -9.27 -2.05 -10.00
C SER A 59 -9.08 -3.57 -10.15
N ASN A 60 -7.83 -4.03 -10.13
CA ASN A 60 -7.44 -5.42 -10.23
C ASN A 60 -6.56 -5.90 -9.05
N ALA A 61 -6.83 -5.39 -7.85
CA ALA A 61 -6.05 -5.70 -6.66
C ALA A 61 -5.93 -7.20 -6.33
N THR A 62 -6.87 -8.03 -6.82
CA THR A 62 -6.88 -9.48 -6.60
C THR A 62 -5.96 -10.27 -7.54
N SER A 63 -5.39 -9.65 -8.59
CA SER A 63 -4.50 -10.35 -9.52
C SER A 63 -3.04 -9.88 -9.47
N GLY A 64 -2.71 -8.98 -8.55
CA GLY A 64 -1.38 -8.36 -8.44
C GLY A 64 -1.43 -6.89 -8.83
N PRO A 65 -1.61 -5.98 -7.86
CA PRO A 65 -1.88 -4.58 -8.16
C PRO A 65 -0.63 -3.81 -8.59
N GLY A 66 0.57 -4.28 -8.27
CA GLY A 66 1.74 -3.46 -8.48
C GLY A 66 3.06 -4.08 -8.09
N ARG A 67 4.09 -3.26 -8.21
CA ARG A 67 5.50 -3.66 -8.14
C ARG A 67 6.28 -2.67 -7.31
N VAL A 68 7.14 -3.17 -6.43
CA VAL A 68 7.96 -2.35 -5.52
C VAL A 68 9.45 -2.48 -5.80
N THR A 69 10.16 -1.36 -5.68
CA THR A 69 11.62 -1.29 -5.80
C THR A 69 12.15 -0.40 -4.69
N THR A 70 13.19 -0.82 -3.97
CA THR A 70 13.88 0.02 -2.98
C THR A 70 15.26 0.42 -3.46
N SER A 71 15.71 1.61 -3.06
CA SER A 71 17.02 2.14 -3.48
C SER A 71 18.22 1.38 -2.90
N ASP A 72 18.01 0.58 -1.85
CA ASP A 72 19.02 -0.32 -1.27
C ASP A 72 19.01 -1.72 -1.88
N GLY A 73 18.09 -2.01 -2.81
CA GLY A 73 17.98 -3.28 -3.51
C GLY A 73 17.29 -4.40 -2.72
N THR A 74 16.80 -4.17 -1.50
CA THR A 74 16.00 -5.15 -0.74
C THR A 74 14.84 -5.68 -1.59
N PHE A 75 14.18 -4.79 -2.33
CA PHE A 75 13.23 -5.13 -3.39
C PHE A 75 13.73 -4.59 -4.72
N ALA A 76 13.78 -5.43 -5.74
CA ALA A 76 14.25 -5.10 -7.08
C ALA A 76 13.19 -5.50 -8.10
N ASP A 77 12.26 -4.58 -8.39
CA ASP A 77 11.05 -4.90 -9.14
C ASP A 77 10.41 -6.18 -8.55
N ALA A 78 9.96 -6.12 -7.29
CA ALA A 78 9.26 -7.23 -6.63
C ALA A 78 7.73 -7.06 -6.71
N ALA A 79 7.00 -8.11 -7.11
CA ALA A 79 5.56 -8.03 -7.30
C ALA A 79 4.81 -8.08 -5.96
N LEU A 80 3.76 -7.27 -5.81
CA LEU A 80 2.78 -7.41 -4.75
C LEU A 80 1.84 -8.57 -5.12
N LEU A 81 1.98 -9.69 -4.41
CA LEU A 81 1.24 -10.92 -4.64
C LEU A 81 -0.04 -10.95 -3.78
N PRO A 82 -1.22 -11.12 -4.37
CA PRO A 82 -2.47 -11.22 -3.63
C PRO A 82 -2.53 -12.52 -2.81
N ILE A 83 -3.12 -12.43 -1.62
CA ILE A 83 -3.42 -13.62 -0.80
C ILE A 83 -4.81 -14.13 -1.20
N ALA A 84 -4.87 -15.26 -1.92
CA ALA A 84 -6.08 -15.74 -2.60
C ALA A 84 -7.31 -15.92 -1.68
N ALA A 85 -7.10 -16.32 -0.42
CA ALA A 85 -8.20 -16.52 0.54
C ALA A 85 -8.72 -15.20 1.13
N LEU A 86 -7.95 -14.12 1.07
CA LEU A 86 -8.21 -12.88 1.80
C LEU A 86 -9.54 -12.19 1.42
N PRO A 87 -9.95 -12.11 0.13
CA PRO A 87 -11.22 -11.47 -0.24
C PRO A 87 -12.48 -12.11 0.38
N HIS A 88 -12.35 -13.31 0.95
CA HIS A 88 -13.44 -14.04 1.61
C HIS A 88 -13.21 -14.18 3.12
N ASP A 89 -12.23 -13.46 3.66
CA ASP A 89 -11.80 -13.54 5.06
C ASP A 89 -12.02 -12.21 5.80
N ALA A 90 -12.26 -12.28 7.11
CA ALA A 90 -12.46 -11.09 7.96
C ALA A 90 -11.25 -10.15 7.97
N LEU A 91 -10.04 -10.65 7.67
CA LEU A 91 -8.85 -9.82 7.53
C LEU A 91 -8.93 -8.83 6.35
N SER A 92 -9.82 -9.03 5.37
CA SER A 92 -10.08 -8.04 4.31
C SER A 92 -10.80 -6.78 4.80
N ASP A 93 -11.46 -6.87 5.95
CA ASP A 93 -12.15 -5.77 6.62
C ASP A 93 -11.28 -5.10 7.68
N LEU A 94 -10.01 -5.50 7.81
CA LEU A 94 -9.08 -4.92 8.77
C LEU A 94 -8.93 -3.42 8.52
N SER A 95 -9.26 -2.64 9.55
CA SER A 95 -9.08 -1.18 9.58
C SER A 95 -8.08 -0.81 10.66
N PHE A 96 -7.12 0.05 10.32
CA PHE A 96 -6.06 0.49 11.23
C PHE A 96 -6.38 1.83 11.92
N GLY A 97 -7.66 2.18 12.04
CA GLY A 97 -8.12 3.42 12.70
C GLY A 97 -8.13 4.64 11.77
N THR A 98 -8.16 5.84 12.36
CA THR A 98 -8.34 7.13 11.66
C THR A 98 -7.20 7.45 10.70
N GLY A 99 -7.51 8.09 9.57
CA GLY A 99 -6.53 8.54 8.57
C GLY A 99 -6.22 7.52 7.45
N ARG A 100 -6.80 6.32 7.50
CA ARG A 100 -6.66 5.27 6.48
C ARG A 100 -8.03 4.96 5.89
N LEU A 101 -8.15 5.14 4.58
CA LEU A 101 -9.38 4.88 3.83
C LEU A 101 -9.60 3.38 3.63
N LYS A 102 -8.55 2.67 3.21
CA LYS A 102 -8.55 1.22 2.98
C LYS A 102 -7.14 0.65 3.12
N SER A 103 -7.05 -0.59 3.58
CA SER A 103 -5.80 -1.35 3.58
C SER A 103 -5.95 -2.67 2.84
N TYR A 104 -4.87 -3.08 2.18
CA TYR A 104 -4.74 -4.32 1.45
C TYR A 104 -3.54 -5.08 1.99
N LEU A 105 -3.64 -6.42 2.01
CA LEU A 105 -2.54 -7.30 2.42
C LEU A 105 -2.04 -8.08 1.20
N PHE A 106 -0.73 -8.02 1.00
CA PHE A 106 -0.01 -8.72 -0.06
C PHE A 106 1.18 -9.48 0.52
N LEU A 107 1.70 -10.41 -0.26
CA LEU A 107 3.05 -10.92 -0.06
C LEU A 107 3.99 -10.25 -1.07
N VAL A 108 5.25 -10.09 -0.70
CA VAL A 108 6.31 -9.61 -1.60
C VAL A 108 7.59 -10.38 -1.32
N GLU A 109 8.22 -10.88 -2.38
CA GLU A 109 9.48 -11.61 -2.27
C GLU A 109 10.65 -10.65 -2.07
N VAL A 110 11.50 -10.93 -1.08
CA VAL A 110 12.74 -10.19 -0.84
C VAL A 110 13.75 -10.52 -1.92
N SER A 111 14.23 -9.51 -2.65
CA SER A 111 15.09 -9.70 -3.80
C SER A 111 16.55 -9.94 -3.41
N ALA A 112 17.06 -9.21 -2.42
CA ALA A 112 18.47 -9.26 -2.03
C ALA A 112 18.67 -9.18 -0.51
N GLY A 113 19.87 -9.55 -0.06
CA GLY A 113 20.26 -9.57 1.35
C GLY A 113 20.06 -10.94 2.01
N PRO A 114 20.21 -11.02 3.35
CA PRO A 114 20.24 -12.29 4.08
C PRO A 114 18.94 -13.11 4.01
N ARG A 115 17.82 -12.46 3.68
CA ARG A 115 16.48 -13.07 3.58
C ARG A 115 15.98 -13.20 2.13
N SER A 116 16.89 -13.13 1.14
CA SER A 116 16.53 -13.24 -0.28
C SER A 116 15.73 -14.52 -0.56
N GLY A 117 14.65 -14.39 -1.34
CA GLY A 117 13.71 -15.47 -1.67
C GLY A 117 12.61 -15.72 -0.63
N GLU A 118 12.65 -15.05 0.53
CA GLU A 118 11.56 -15.13 1.51
C GLU A 118 10.41 -14.16 1.18
N MET A 119 9.20 -14.53 1.63
CA MET A 119 8.00 -13.73 1.45
C MET A 119 7.76 -12.84 2.67
N ALA A 120 7.85 -11.53 2.49
CA ALA A 120 7.43 -10.55 3.48
C ALA A 120 5.93 -10.24 3.32
N LEU A 121 5.25 -9.96 4.43
CA LEU A 121 3.91 -9.37 4.41
C LEU A 121 4.05 -7.87 4.08
N ALA A 122 3.32 -7.43 3.04
CA ALA A 122 3.19 -6.04 2.66
C ALA A 122 1.76 -5.55 2.94
N VAL A 123 1.64 -4.52 3.77
CA VAL A 123 0.36 -3.85 4.05
C VAL A 123 0.35 -2.52 3.30
N LEU A 124 -0.44 -2.44 2.22
CA LEU A 124 -0.67 -1.21 1.46
C LEU A 124 -1.88 -0.49 2.05
N SER A 125 -1.69 0.74 2.52
CA SER A 125 -2.77 1.58 3.05
C SER A 125 -2.94 2.85 2.21
N LEU A 126 -4.17 3.14 1.83
CA LEU A 126 -4.58 4.37 1.17
C LEU A 126 -4.95 5.39 2.25
N LEU A 127 -4.36 6.57 2.19
CA LEU A 127 -4.48 7.59 3.25
C LEU A 127 -5.40 8.72 2.84
N GLU A 128 -6.02 9.38 3.82
CA GLU A 128 -6.94 10.52 3.60
C GLU A 128 -6.26 11.77 3.00
N ASP A 129 -4.92 11.83 3.00
CA ASP A 129 -4.13 12.95 2.46
C ASP A 129 -3.57 12.68 1.05
N ASP A 130 -4.24 11.82 0.28
CA ASP A 130 -3.85 11.41 -1.08
C ASP A 130 -2.42 10.82 -1.17
N SER A 131 -1.97 10.19 -0.09
CA SER A 131 -0.71 9.44 -0.04
C SER A 131 -0.96 7.95 0.20
N VAL A 132 0.06 7.13 -0.04
CA VAL A 132 0.00 5.70 0.29
C VAL A 132 1.10 5.33 1.28
N GLU A 133 0.79 4.40 2.17
CA GLU A 133 1.73 3.81 3.10
C GLU A 133 1.96 2.35 2.75
N LEU A 134 3.21 1.92 2.62
CA LEU A 134 3.57 0.51 2.54
C LEU A 134 4.33 0.10 3.79
N ARG A 135 3.76 -0.85 4.55
CA ARG A 135 4.42 -1.47 5.70
C ARG A 135 4.89 -2.87 5.34
N ILE A 136 6.17 -3.13 5.56
CA ILE A 136 6.82 -4.41 5.30
C ILE A 136 7.08 -5.11 6.63
N ILE A 137 6.74 -6.40 6.71
CA ILE A 137 6.92 -7.24 7.88
C ILE A 137 7.46 -8.61 7.45
N LEU A 138 8.66 -8.95 7.91
CA LEU A 138 9.25 -10.29 7.82
C LEU A 138 9.91 -10.61 9.17
N GLY A 139 9.50 -11.72 9.76
CA GLY A 139 10.00 -12.16 11.06
C GLY A 139 9.25 -11.57 12.25
N THR A 140 9.79 -11.80 13.45
CA THR A 140 9.12 -11.49 14.72
C THR A 140 9.60 -10.19 15.35
N GLY A 141 10.84 -9.79 15.04
CA GLY A 141 11.48 -8.64 15.64
C GLY A 141 11.86 -8.80 17.10
N LEU A 142 11.86 -10.02 17.64
CA LEU A 142 12.21 -10.28 19.04
C LEU A 142 13.72 -10.36 19.26
N ASP A 143 14.47 -10.76 18.23
CA ASP A 143 15.93 -10.81 18.27
C ASP A 143 16.53 -9.55 17.60
N PRO A 144 17.21 -8.67 18.35
CA PRO A 144 17.86 -7.47 17.79
C PRO A 144 18.95 -7.76 16.75
N GLY A 145 19.51 -8.97 16.74
CA GLY A 145 20.52 -9.41 15.77
C GLY A 145 19.93 -10.15 14.56
N SER A 146 18.62 -10.32 14.49
CA SER A 146 17.98 -11.00 13.35
C SER A 146 18.00 -10.13 12.10
N ASP A 147 18.03 -10.80 10.95
CA ASP A 147 17.83 -10.18 9.64
C ASP A 147 16.34 -9.93 9.33
N ASP A 148 15.52 -9.69 10.36
CA ASP A 148 14.10 -9.41 10.21
C ASP A 148 13.87 -8.07 9.49
N LEU A 149 12.87 -8.02 8.61
CA LEU A 149 12.50 -6.80 7.90
C LEU A 149 11.30 -6.16 8.59
N TYR A 150 11.48 -4.92 9.03
CA TYR A 150 10.36 -4.08 9.43
C TYR A 150 10.60 -2.66 8.94
N GLY A 151 9.67 -2.13 8.16
CA GLY A 151 9.79 -0.81 7.57
C GLY A 151 8.44 -0.24 7.22
N ILE A 152 8.29 1.08 7.34
CA ILE A 152 7.11 1.82 6.90
C ILE A 152 7.60 2.86 5.89
N PHE A 153 7.05 2.83 4.68
CA PHE A 153 7.33 3.81 3.64
C PHE A 153 6.10 4.68 3.44
N ARG A 154 6.25 6.01 3.47
CA ARG A 154 5.19 6.94 3.12
C ARG A 154 5.48 7.49 1.73
N LEU A 155 4.63 7.14 0.77
CA LEU A 155 4.84 7.41 -0.64
C LEU A 155 3.89 8.51 -1.11
N THR A 156 4.41 9.44 -1.88
CA THR A 156 3.64 10.47 -2.56
C THR A 156 3.72 10.29 -4.07
N ARG A 157 2.72 10.77 -4.80
CA ARG A 157 2.66 10.61 -6.25
C ARG A 157 3.67 11.55 -6.90
N GLN A 158 4.45 11.01 -7.83
CA GLN A 158 5.46 11.73 -8.59
C GLN A 158 5.39 11.34 -10.08
N LYS A 159 5.97 12.18 -10.95
CA LYS A 159 6.19 11.82 -12.35
C LYS A 159 7.35 10.83 -12.45
N ARG A 160 7.20 9.83 -13.31
CA ARG A 160 8.25 8.88 -13.67
C ARG A 160 9.23 9.61 -14.59
N GLY A 161 10.41 9.91 -14.06
CA GLY A 161 11.52 10.54 -14.80
C GLY A 161 12.20 9.59 -15.77
#